data_AF-A0A496X3L0-F1
#
_entry.id   AF-A0A496X3L0-F1
#
_cell.length_a   1.000
_cell.length_b   1.000
_cell.length_c   1.000
_cell.angle_alpha   90.00
_cell.angle_beta   90.00
_cell.angle_gamma   90.00
#
_symmetry.space_group_name_H-M   'P 1'
#
loop_
_entity.id
_entity.type
_entity.pdbx_description
1 polymer ?
#
loop_
_entity_poly.entity_id
_entity_poly.type
_entity_poly.pdbx_seq_one_letter_code
_entity_poly.pdbx_strand_id
1 'polypeptide(L)'
;MSDMEFLGLYAEVALAFVAFAAIVATLRQAFHEHFTPLQYVMFRFFVESGMIYVANAFVSLALLKIVADKDMAWQLSIYYLLANLTIYMPFHIRRRRRLGVALPRVSLIVIAGYVILEVLMIATVSELWWQPSFTVVAVVLMWGLVGNGLIFLQFLETFVSVKEVTLETG
;
A
#
# COMPACT_ATOMS: atom_id res chain seq x y z
N MET A 1 13.09 18.60 -8.57
CA MET A 1 12.91 17.84 -7.31
C MET A 1 13.98 16.77 -7.30
N SER A 2 14.80 16.72 -6.26
CA SER A 2 15.80 15.66 -6.10
C SER A 2 15.15 14.32 -5.69
N ASP A 3 15.82 13.20 -5.95
CA ASP A 3 15.32 11.86 -5.58
C ASP A 3 15.00 11.76 -4.09
N MET A 4 15.83 12.39 -3.25
CA MET A 4 15.63 12.45 -1.80
C MET A 4 14.45 13.33 -1.40
N GLU A 5 14.25 14.48 -2.06
CA GLU A 5 13.06 15.32 -1.86
C GLU A 5 11.78 14.56 -2.19
N PHE A 6 11.76 13.81 -3.30
CA PHE A 6 10.60 12.99 -3.67
C PHE A 6 10.30 11.95 -2.60
N LEU A 7 11.31 11.18 -2.16
CA LEU A 7 11.10 10.13 -1.16
C LEU A 7 10.65 10.70 0.18
N GLY A 8 11.20 11.85 0.60
CA GLY A 8 10.78 12.56 1.81
C GLY A 8 9.33 13.01 1.73
N LEU A 9 8.96 13.71 0.65
CA LEU A 9 7.60 14.17 0.43
C LEU A 9 6.61 13.00 0.32
N TYR A 10 6.99 11.94 -0.38
CA TYR A 10 6.19 10.72 -0.47
C TYR A 10 5.94 10.12 0.93
N ALA A 11 6.99 9.98 1.75
CA ALA A 11 6.87 9.42 3.08
C ALA A 11 5.96 10.27 3.98
N GLU A 12 6.09 11.60 3.93
CA GLU A 12 5.23 12.54 4.64
C GLU A 12 3.76 12.40 4.23
N VAL A 13 3.49 12.45 2.93
CA VAL A 13 2.12 12.35 2.38
C VAL A 13 1.50 10.99 2.70
N ALA A 14 2.24 9.89 2.47
CA ALA A 14 1.76 8.54 2.73
C ALA A 14 1.51 8.33 4.23
N LEU A 15 2.40 8.80 5.11
CA LEU A 15 2.23 8.69 6.56
C LEU A 15 1.03 9.51 7.05
N ALA A 16 0.89 10.75 6.59
CA ALA A 16 -0.26 11.59 6.91
C ALA A 16 -1.58 10.93 6.45
N PHE A 17 -1.57 10.34 5.25
CA PHE A 17 -2.74 9.65 4.72
C PHE A 17 -3.11 8.41 5.54
N VAL A 18 -2.13 7.59 5.92
CA VAL A 18 -2.35 6.42 6.78
C VAL A 18 -2.86 6.84 8.16
N ALA A 19 -2.26 7.87 8.77
CA ALA A 19 -2.67 8.39 10.06
C ALA A 19 -4.11 8.94 10.03
N PHE A 20 -4.45 9.70 8.99
CA PHE A 20 -5.80 10.23 8.78
C PHE A 20 -6.83 9.10 8.70
N ALA A 21 -6.59 8.11 7.85
CA ALA A 21 -7.51 6.98 7.69
C ALA A 21 -7.61 6.11 8.95
N ALA A 22 -6.52 5.97 9.73
CA ALA A 22 -6.56 5.33 11.04
C ALA A 22 -7.47 6.09 12.02
N ILE A 23 -7.37 7.43 12.09
CA ILE A 23 -8.27 8.27 12.89
C ILE A 23 -9.72 8.08 12.47
N VAL A 24 -10.01 8.14 11.17
CA VAL A 24 -11.38 7.94 10.63
C VAL A 24 -11.94 6.57 11.03
N ALA A 25 -11.15 5.51 10.92
CA ALA A 25 -11.55 4.17 11.31
C ALA A 25 -11.81 4.06 12.83
N THR A 26 -10.93 4.64 13.67
CA THR A 26 -11.10 4.62 15.13
C THR A 26 -12.34 5.41 15.55
N LEU A 27 -12.58 6.60 14.97
CA LEU A 27 -13.80 7.37 15.23
C LEU A 27 -15.04 6.56 14.84
N ARG A 28 -15.02 5.91 13.68
CA ARG A 28 -16.13 5.04 13.26
C ARG A 28 -16.39 3.93 14.26
N GLN A 29 -15.35 3.25 14.73
CA GLN A 29 -15.46 2.18 15.73
C GLN A 29 -15.94 2.70 17.10
N ALA A 30 -15.69 3.97 17.43
CA ALA A 30 -16.22 4.59 18.64
C ALA A 30 -17.71 4.92 18.54
N PHE A 31 -18.18 5.31 17.35
CA PHE A 31 -19.59 5.70 17.11
C PHE A 31 -20.50 4.55 16.67
N HIS A 32 -19.96 3.48 16.12
CA HIS A 32 -20.69 2.33 15.62
C HIS A 32 -20.15 1.03 16.20
N GLU A 33 -21.02 0.04 16.42
CA GLU A 33 -20.60 -1.31 16.78
C GLU A 33 -19.71 -1.95 15.70
N HIS A 34 -18.96 -2.96 16.13
CA HIS A 34 -17.79 -3.59 15.49
C HIS A 34 -17.76 -3.64 13.96
N PHE A 35 -16.55 -3.50 13.39
CA PHE A 35 -16.33 -3.70 11.96
C PHE A 35 -16.79 -5.07 11.49
N THR A 36 -17.45 -5.09 10.32
CA THR A 36 -17.64 -6.33 9.58
C THR A 36 -16.28 -6.95 9.21
N PRO A 37 -16.20 -8.27 8.99
CA PRO A 37 -14.94 -8.92 8.58
C PRO A 37 -14.32 -8.29 7.32
N LEU A 38 -15.14 -7.82 6.37
CA LEU A 38 -14.67 -7.12 5.17
C LEU A 38 -14.02 -5.77 5.51
N GLN A 39 -14.71 -4.93 6.28
CA GLN A 39 -14.19 -3.63 6.73
C GLN A 39 -12.89 -3.79 7.50
N TYR A 40 -12.81 -4.78 8.38
CA TYR A 40 -11.59 -5.10 9.12
C TYR A 40 -10.42 -5.47 8.20
N VAL A 41 -10.64 -6.35 7.22
CA VAL A 41 -9.59 -6.76 6.28
C VAL A 41 -9.14 -5.60 5.40
N MET A 42 -10.07 -4.76 4.93
CA MET A 42 -9.75 -3.58 4.12
C MET A 42 -8.96 -2.55 4.92
N PHE A 43 -9.41 -2.26 6.15
CA PHE A 43 -8.73 -1.34 7.05
C PHE A 43 -7.32 -1.82 7.38
N ARG A 44 -7.16 -3.09 7.79
CA ARG A 44 -5.83 -3.65 8.07
C ARG A 44 -4.95 -3.66 6.84
N PHE A 45 -5.51 -4.01 5.67
CA PHE A 45 -4.74 -3.97 4.44
C PHE A 45 -4.18 -2.58 4.22
N PHE A 46 -5.05 -1.57 4.22
CA PHE A 46 -4.70 -0.17 4.02
C PHE A 46 -3.60 0.31 4.98
N VAL A 47 -3.76 0.07 6.28
CA VAL A 47 -2.78 0.53 7.28
C VAL A 47 -1.45 -0.21 7.11
N GLU A 48 -1.49 -1.54 7.00
CA GLU A 48 -0.28 -2.35 6.90
C GLU A 48 0.47 -2.08 5.59
N SER A 49 -0.22 -2.02 4.44
CA SER A 49 0.41 -1.70 3.15
C SER A 49 0.92 -0.27 3.12
N GLY A 50 0.16 0.70 3.64
CA GLY A 50 0.61 2.08 3.76
C GLY A 50 1.87 2.23 4.58
N MET A 51 1.93 1.60 5.75
CA MET A 51 3.13 1.61 6.59
C MET A 51 4.32 0.90 5.94
N ILE A 52 4.08 -0.21 5.20
CA ILE A 52 5.13 -0.87 4.41
C ILE A 52 5.73 0.12 3.41
N TYR A 53 4.91 0.87 2.65
CA TYR A 53 5.44 1.80 1.67
C TYR A 53 6.14 3.03 2.28
N VAL A 54 5.65 3.52 3.43
CA VAL A 54 6.37 4.54 4.21
C VAL A 54 7.75 4.01 4.65
N ALA A 55 7.81 2.79 5.17
CA ALA A 55 9.07 2.15 5.56
C ALA A 55 10.01 1.98 4.35
N ASN A 56 9.50 1.58 3.19
CA ASN A 56 10.30 1.46 1.96
C ASN A 56 10.88 2.80 1.51
N ALA A 57 10.12 3.90 1.61
CA ALA A 57 10.62 5.23 1.31
C ALA A 57 11.76 5.64 2.28
N PHE A 58 11.60 5.41 3.59
CA PHE A 58 12.65 5.68 4.57
C PHE A 58 13.88 4.79 4.40
N VAL A 59 13.72 3.51 4.08
CA VAL A 59 14.84 2.61 3.80
C VAL A 59 15.58 3.07 2.55
N SER A 60 14.87 3.46 1.49
CA SER A 60 15.49 4.01 0.28
C SER A 60 16.27 5.29 0.58
N LEU A 61 15.71 6.20 1.39
CA LEU A 61 16.41 7.40 1.87
C LEU A 61 17.68 7.07 2.67
N ALA A 62 17.60 6.09 3.57
CA ALA A 62 18.74 5.66 4.37
C ALA A 62 19.84 5.05 3.49
N LEU A 63 19.47 4.20 2.53
CA LEU A 63 20.39 3.58 1.59
C LEU A 63 21.13 4.62 0.75
N LEU A 64 20.43 5.63 0.22
CA LEU A 64 21.07 6.73 -0.53
C LEU A 64 22.07 7.55 0.28
N LYS A 65 21.93 7.57 1.61
CA LYS A 65 22.85 8.29 2.50
C LYS A 65 24.04 7.46 2.94
N ILE A 66 23.86 6.14 3.07
CA ILE A 66 24.86 5.24 3.66
C ILE A 66 25.69 4.55 2.59
N VAL A 67 25.09 4.21 1.45
CA VAL A 67 25.76 3.52 0.35
C VAL A 67 26.42 4.55 -0.55
N ALA A 68 27.73 4.43 -0.74
CA ALA A 68 28.50 5.37 -1.56
C ALA A 68 28.12 5.30 -3.06
N ASP A 69 27.80 4.10 -3.54
CA ASP A 69 27.34 3.87 -4.89
C ASP A 69 25.81 4.02 -4.99
N LYS A 70 25.39 5.00 -5.79
CA LYS A 70 23.97 5.34 -5.98
C LYS A 70 23.20 4.21 -6.69
N ASP A 71 23.81 3.52 -7.64
CA ASP A 71 23.13 2.47 -8.40
C ASP A 71 22.92 1.24 -7.51
N MET A 72 23.92 0.91 -6.69
CA MET A 72 23.80 -0.12 -5.65
C MET A 72 22.71 0.24 -4.61
N ALA A 73 22.60 1.51 -4.20
CA ALA A 73 21.54 1.96 -3.29
C ALA A 73 20.14 1.72 -3.88
N TRP A 74 19.94 1.98 -5.17
CA TRP A 74 18.67 1.71 -5.85
C TRP A 74 18.39 0.23 -5.99
N GLN A 75 19.40 -0.56 -6.33
CA GLN A 75 19.27 -2.01 -6.42
C GLN A 75 18.83 -2.62 -5.07
N LEU A 76 19.46 -2.22 -3.97
CA LEU A 76 19.08 -2.63 -2.62
C LEU A 76 17.67 -2.18 -2.24
N SER A 77 17.27 -0.97 -2.65
CA SER A 77 15.91 -0.46 -2.43
C SER A 77 14.86 -1.29 -3.15
N ILE A 78 15.12 -1.70 -4.40
CA ILE A 78 14.22 -2.57 -5.17
C ILE A 78 14.16 -3.98 -4.56
N TYR A 79 15.29 -4.54 -4.11
CA TYR A 79 15.28 -5.81 -3.39
C TYR A 79 14.41 -5.75 -2.13
N TYR A 80 14.52 -4.67 -1.36
CA TYR A 80 13.73 -4.49 -0.15
C TYR A 80 12.22 -4.33 -0.45
N LEU A 81 11.87 -3.54 -1.48
CA LEU A 81 10.49 -3.42 -1.97
C LEU A 81 9.92 -4.77 -2.41
N LEU A 82 10.67 -5.50 -3.23
CA LEU A 82 10.28 -6.80 -3.74
C LEU A 82 10.06 -7.78 -2.60
N ALA A 83 10.99 -7.89 -1.65
CA ALA A 83 10.86 -8.77 -0.49
C ALA A 83 9.59 -8.46 0.32
N ASN A 84 9.32 -7.19 0.59
CA ASN A 84 8.10 -6.79 1.30
C ASN A 84 6.83 -7.19 0.55
N LEU A 85 6.79 -6.95 -0.76
CA LEU A 85 5.61 -7.25 -1.58
C LEU A 85 5.36 -8.76 -1.68
N THR A 86 6.41 -9.53 -1.98
CA THR A 86 6.36 -11.00 -2.10
C THR A 86 5.96 -11.67 -0.80
N ILE A 87 6.35 -11.13 0.36
CA ILE A 87 5.97 -11.68 1.67
C ILE A 87 4.54 -11.25 2.05
N TYR A 88 4.23 -9.97 1.88
CA TYR A 88 2.97 -9.40 2.37
C TYR A 88 1.75 -9.85 1.55
N MET A 89 1.88 -9.96 0.23
CA MET A 89 0.74 -10.32 -0.64
C MET A 89 0.15 -11.70 -0.34
N PRO A 90 0.96 -12.79 -0.25
CA PRO A 90 0.46 -14.09 0.19
C PRO A 90 -0.13 -14.07 1.60
N PHE A 91 0.49 -13.32 2.52
CA PHE A 91 -0.01 -13.17 3.88
C PHE A 91 -1.41 -12.53 3.90
N HIS A 92 -1.62 -11.44 3.16
CA HIS A 92 -2.90 -10.76 3.04
C HIS A 92 -3.96 -11.68 2.43
N ILE A 93 -3.66 -12.33 1.30
CA ILE A 93 -4.58 -13.25 0.62
C ILE A 93 -4.96 -14.43 1.54
N ARG A 94 -3.99 -14.98 2.29
CA ARG A 94 -4.25 -16.08 3.23
C ARG A 94 -5.15 -15.65 4.38
N ARG A 95 -4.90 -14.49 4.99
CA ARG A 95 -5.75 -13.92 6.05
C ARG A 95 -7.17 -13.72 5.56
N ARG A 96 -7.33 -13.21 4.35
CA ARG A 96 -8.61 -12.97 3.71
C ARG A 96 -9.41 -14.26 3.48
N ARG A 97 -8.76 -15.30 2.94
CA ARG A 97 -9.36 -16.62 2.74
C ARG A 97 -9.84 -17.25 4.05
N ARG A 98 -9.08 -17.10 5.14
CA ARG A 98 -9.46 -17.59 6.48
C ARG A 98 -10.73 -16.93 7.02
N LEU A 99 -10.99 -15.68 6.65
CA LEU A 99 -12.16 -14.93 7.10
C LEU A 99 -13.36 -15.09 6.16
N GLY A 100 -13.27 -15.90 5.10
CA GLY A 100 -14.38 -16.17 4.18
C GLY A 100 -14.87 -14.96 3.37
N VAL A 101 -14.07 -13.89 3.29
CA VAL A 101 -14.48 -12.63 2.64
C VAL A 101 -14.20 -12.71 1.14
N ALA A 102 -15.11 -12.28 0.26
CA ALA A 102 -14.96 -12.26 -1.22
C ALA A 102 -14.31 -10.95 -1.72
N LEU A 103 -13.45 -11.01 -2.76
CA LEU A 103 -12.61 -9.89 -3.22
C LEU A 103 -13.46 -8.81 -3.88
N PRO A 104 -13.52 -7.59 -3.33
CA PRO A 104 -14.13 -6.49 -4.04
C PRO A 104 -13.37 -6.21 -5.33
N ARG A 105 -14.08 -5.75 -6.37
CA ARG A 105 -13.50 -5.48 -7.70
C ARG A 105 -12.33 -4.51 -7.64
N VAL A 106 -12.43 -3.46 -6.85
CA VAL A 106 -11.36 -2.47 -6.66
C VAL A 106 -10.11 -3.12 -6.04
N SER A 107 -10.28 -4.00 -5.05
CA SER A 107 -9.14 -4.74 -4.47
C SER A 107 -8.44 -5.65 -5.50
N LEU A 108 -9.19 -6.23 -6.45
CA LEU A 108 -8.59 -7.01 -7.54
C LEU A 108 -7.72 -6.14 -8.45
N ILE A 109 -8.16 -4.93 -8.79
CA ILE A 109 -7.39 -3.98 -9.61
C ILE A 109 -6.10 -3.59 -8.89
N VAL A 110 -6.20 -3.28 -7.60
CA VAL A 110 -5.04 -2.93 -6.77
C VAL A 110 -4.03 -4.08 -6.69
N ILE A 111 -4.52 -5.30 -6.45
CA ILE A 111 -3.69 -6.52 -6.44
C ILE A 111 -3.04 -6.77 -7.80
N ALA A 112 -3.79 -6.62 -8.90
CA ALA A 112 -3.26 -6.81 -10.24
C ALA A 112 -2.12 -5.84 -10.54
N GLY A 113 -2.25 -4.57 -10.17
CA GLY A 113 -1.17 -3.61 -10.34
C GLY A 113 0.06 -3.94 -9.48
N TYR A 114 -0.12 -4.45 -8.26
CA TYR A 114 1.01 -4.95 -7.46
C TYR A 114 1.71 -6.12 -8.14
N VAL A 115 0.98 -7.08 -8.69
CA VAL A 115 1.57 -8.22 -9.42
C VAL A 115 2.35 -7.75 -10.65
N ILE A 116 1.82 -6.80 -11.43
CA ILE A 116 2.52 -6.24 -12.60
C ILE A 116 3.83 -5.57 -12.16
N LEU A 117 3.80 -4.80 -11.08
CA LEU A 117 4.99 -4.14 -10.55
C LEU A 117 5.98 -5.10 -9.92
N GLU A 118 5.52 -6.20 -9.32
CA GLU A 118 6.37 -7.27 -8.82
C GLU A 118 7.17 -7.91 -9.97
N VAL A 119 6.49 -8.23 -11.08
CA VAL A 119 7.14 -8.76 -12.29
C VAL A 119 8.12 -7.75 -12.88
N LEU A 120 7.76 -6.46 -12.92
CA LEU A 120 8.66 -5.38 -13.36
C LEU A 120 9.93 -5.31 -12.49
N MET A 121 9.78 -5.37 -11.16
CA MET A 121 10.92 -5.34 -10.23
C MET A 121 11.82 -6.57 -10.41
N ILE A 122 11.26 -7.76 -10.60
CA ILE A 122 12.04 -8.99 -10.91
C ILE A 122 12.81 -8.83 -12.23
N ALA A 123 12.17 -8.29 -13.27
CA ALA A 123 12.83 -8.02 -14.55
C ALA A 123 13.93 -6.95 -14.45
N THR A 124 13.77 -5.98 -13.54
CA THR A 124 14.75 -4.91 -13.30
C THR A 124 15.96 -5.44 -12.53
N VAL A 125 15.71 -6.24 -11.49
CA VAL A 125 16.76 -6.82 -10.65
C VAL A 125 17.59 -7.87 -11.39
N SER A 126 16.99 -8.58 -12.34
CA SER A 126 17.72 -9.50 -13.21
C SER A 126 18.58 -8.78 -14.26
N GLU A 127 18.53 -7.44 -14.31
CA GLU A 127 19.25 -6.59 -15.28
C GLU A 127 19.02 -6.99 -16.74
N LEU A 128 17.97 -7.76 -17.00
CA LEU A 128 17.79 -8.47 -18.26
C LEU A 128 17.21 -7.52 -19.33
N TRP A 129 16.43 -6.52 -18.90
CA TRP A 129 15.79 -5.53 -19.78
C TRP A 129 15.94 -4.09 -19.26
N TRP A 130 16.04 -3.90 -17.94
CA TRP A 130 16.03 -2.58 -17.31
C TRP A 130 17.01 -2.53 -16.14
N GLN A 131 17.72 -1.42 -15.99
CA GLN A 131 18.66 -1.21 -14.89
C GLN A 131 17.96 -0.70 -13.62
N PRO A 132 18.38 -1.14 -12.41
CA PRO A 132 17.90 -0.60 -11.14
C PRO A 132 17.99 0.93 -11.13
N SER A 133 16.87 1.59 -10.86
CA SER A 133 16.82 3.05 -10.92
C SER A 133 15.76 3.62 -9.98
N PHE A 134 15.94 4.91 -9.65
CA PHE A 134 14.95 5.70 -8.92
C PHE A 134 13.55 5.60 -9.53
N THR A 135 13.44 5.61 -10.85
CA THR A 135 12.15 5.59 -11.56
C THR A 135 11.32 4.36 -11.20
N VAL A 136 11.95 3.19 -11.09
CA VAL A 136 11.26 1.95 -10.73
C VAL A 136 10.73 2.05 -9.29
N VAL A 137 11.56 2.50 -8.35
CA VAL A 137 11.16 2.74 -6.95
C VAL A 137 9.99 3.74 -6.88
N ALA A 138 10.10 4.88 -7.56
CA ALA A 138 9.08 5.92 -7.56
C ALA A 138 7.74 5.43 -8.12
N VAL A 139 7.75 4.67 -9.22
CA VAL A 139 6.52 4.09 -9.80
C VAL A 139 5.84 3.13 -8.82
N VAL A 140 6.62 2.27 -8.15
CA VAL A 140 6.08 1.32 -7.17
C VAL A 140 5.48 2.05 -5.96
N LEU A 141 6.19 3.05 -5.44
CA LEU A 141 5.69 3.88 -4.34
C LEU A 141 4.42 4.64 -4.74
N MET A 142 4.39 5.27 -5.91
CA MET A 142 3.21 5.99 -6.40
C MET A 142 2.00 5.06 -6.57
N TRP A 143 2.21 3.85 -7.08
CA TRP A 143 1.14 2.86 -7.12
C TRP A 143 0.69 2.44 -5.71
N GLY A 144 1.61 2.31 -4.76
CA GLY A 144 1.28 2.09 -3.35
C GLY A 144 0.33 3.15 -2.79
N LEU A 145 0.61 4.42 -3.06
CA LEU A 145 -0.25 5.54 -2.65
C LEU A 145 -1.61 5.52 -3.35
N VAL A 146 -1.65 5.35 -4.68
CA VAL A 146 -2.89 5.25 -5.45
C VAL A 146 -3.73 4.06 -5.00
N GLY A 147 -3.12 2.89 -4.85
CA GLY A 147 -3.76 1.67 -4.39
C GLY A 147 -4.35 1.82 -3.00
N ASN A 148 -3.61 2.42 -2.06
CA ASN A 148 -4.15 2.76 -0.74
C ASN A 148 -5.32 3.75 -0.84
N GLY A 149 -5.22 4.75 -1.71
CA GLY A 149 -6.31 5.70 -2.00
C GLY A 149 -7.59 5.00 -2.43
N LEU A 150 -7.49 4.12 -3.41
CA LEU A 150 -8.63 3.35 -3.94
C LEU A 150 -9.26 2.44 -2.87
N ILE A 151 -8.44 1.73 -2.07
CA ILE A 151 -8.96 0.89 -0.98
C ILE A 151 -9.63 1.74 0.10
N PHE A 152 -9.07 2.89 0.44
CA PHE A 152 -9.65 3.80 1.42
C PHE A 152 -11.01 4.35 0.95
N LEU A 153 -11.11 4.79 -0.30
CA LEU A 153 -12.38 5.23 -0.88
C LEU A 153 -13.43 4.12 -0.84
N GLN A 154 -13.03 2.90 -1.20
CA GLN A 154 -13.93 1.75 -1.11
C GLN A 154 -14.33 1.44 0.34
N PHE A 155 -13.42 1.57 1.29
CA PHE A 155 -13.72 1.42 2.71
C PHE A 155 -14.75 2.45 3.18
N LEU A 156 -14.63 3.72 2.75
CA LEU A 156 -15.61 4.76 3.03
C LEU A 156 -16.97 4.49 2.39
N GLU A 157 -17.00 3.97 1.16
CA GLU A 157 -18.24 3.57 0.48
C GLU A 157 -19.05 2.58 1.32
N THR A 158 -18.37 1.60 1.94
CA THR A 158 -19.04 0.64 2.85
C THR A 158 -19.66 1.27 4.09
N PHE A 159 -19.34 2.52 4.42
CA PHE A 159 -19.96 3.25 5.54
C PHE A 159 -21.16 4.06 5.10
N VAL A 160 -21.09 4.66 3.91
CA VAL A 160 -22.19 5.46 3.36
C VAL A 160 -23.36 4.54 2.99
N SER A 161 -23.09 3.40 2.35
CA SER A 161 -24.14 2.48 1.88
C SER A 161 -24.94 1.81 3.01
N VAL A 162 -24.37 1.65 4.21
CA VAL A 162 -25.07 1.06 5.37
C VAL A 162 -26.16 2.00 5.90
N LYS A 163 -26.03 3.30 5.66
CA LYS A 163 -26.95 4.32 6.17
C LYS A 163 -28.23 4.45 5.35
N GLU A 164 -28.19 4.11 4.06
CA GLU A 164 -29.38 4.17 3.18
C GLU A 164 -30.39 3.05 3.51
N VAL A 165 -29.91 1.83 3.74
CA VAL A 165 -30.77 0.67 4.06
C VAL A 165 -31.54 0.84 5.38
N THR A 166 -30.99 1.61 6.33
CA THR A 166 -31.62 1.82 7.64
C THR A 166 -32.67 2.93 7.65
N LEU A 167 -32.69 3.80 6.64
CA LEU A 167 -33.66 4.90 6.53
C LEU A 167 -34.90 4.53 5.69
N GLU A 168 -34.83 3.51 4.84
CA GLU A 168 -35.98 3.02 4.06
C GLU A 168 -36.87 2.02 4.82
N THR A 169 -36.42 1.53 5.98
CA THR A 169 -37.18 0.60 6.82
C THR A 169 -37.77 1.23 8.09
N GLY A 170 -37.72 2.56 8.20
CA GLY A 170 -38.22 3.34 9.34
C GLY A 170 -39.54 4.03 9.04
#